data_AF-J2S776-F1
#
_entry.id   AF-J2S776-F1
#
_cell.length_a   1.000
_cell.length_b   1.000
_cell.length_c   1.000
_cell.angle_alpha   90.00
_cell.angle_beta   90.00
_cell.angle_gamma   90.00
#
_symmetry.space_group_name_H-M   'P 1'
#
loop_
_entity.id
_entity.type
_entity.pdbx_description
1 polymer ?
#
loop_
_entity_poly.entity_id
_entity_poly.type
_entity_poly.pdbx_seq_one_letter_code
_entity_poly.pdbx_strand_id
1 'polypeptide(L)'
;MPGNSQFERVPVLDPVERITEVIFGLLMAMTFTGTISVATADQAAERTMMIAALGCNLAWGLADAVMYLLRALVERTRRIKLYLALRNGTDAAAGQALIAQVLPLQFAVAAGSEGLELLRRRLLEQPPLPTRAGLGWNDFKGALGVFLLVVCSTFPLVVPFILLDQTALAIRLSNLVGLVVLFIAGWMLAKYAGATQWQGGVIMAVVGAVLILAIIALGG
;
A
#
# COMPACT_ATOMS: atom_id res chain seq x y z
N MET A 1 17.45 10.30 35.90
CA MET A 1 16.29 9.65 35.23
C MET A 1 15.03 10.30 35.77
N PRO A 2 14.23 10.92 34.89
CA PRO A 2 12.95 10.38 34.42
C PRO A 2 12.98 10.28 32.88
N GLY A 3 12.40 9.28 32.20
CA GLY A 3 11.01 8.87 32.31
C GLY A 3 10.18 9.60 31.26
N ASN A 4 10.46 9.37 29.95
CA ASN A 4 9.60 9.86 28.86
C ASN A 4 9.46 8.80 27.76
N SER A 5 8.82 7.71 28.12
CA SER A 5 8.25 6.72 27.21
C SER A 5 6.93 7.23 26.62
N GLN A 6 6.99 8.23 25.72
CA GLN A 6 5.79 8.72 24.99
C GLN A 6 6.10 9.22 23.55
N PHE A 7 6.97 8.52 22.82
CA PHE A 7 6.81 8.46 21.37
C PHE A 7 6.24 7.07 21.06
N GLU A 8 4.97 6.91 21.42
CA GLU A 8 4.16 5.78 21.04
C GLU A 8 4.12 5.75 19.51
N ARG A 9 4.89 4.80 18.96
CA ARG A 9 4.89 4.26 17.61
C ARG A 9 4.20 5.16 16.57
N VAL A 10 4.99 5.88 15.78
CA VAL A 10 4.56 6.29 14.44
C VAL A 10 3.92 5.05 13.80
N PRO A 11 2.63 5.10 13.42
CA PRO A 11 1.97 3.95 12.86
C PRO A 11 2.81 3.45 11.68
N VAL A 12 3.01 2.13 11.65
CA VAL A 12 3.99 1.45 10.81
C VAL A 12 3.72 1.65 9.30
N LEU A 13 2.61 2.30 8.91
CA LEU A 13 2.34 2.90 7.60
C LEU A 13 1.38 4.10 7.70
N ASP A 14 1.44 5.00 6.71
CA ASP A 14 0.33 5.90 6.39
C ASP A 14 -0.87 5.05 5.91
N PRO A 15 -2.05 5.14 6.55
CA PRO A 15 -3.25 4.39 6.17
C PRO A 15 -3.62 4.54 4.69
N VAL A 16 -3.34 5.70 4.10
CA VAL A 16 -3.64 5.97 2.68
C VAL A 16 -2.80 5.09 1.78
N GLU A 17 -1.50 4.95 2.06
CA GLU A 17 -0.58 4.15 1.26
C GLU A 17 -0.99 2.67 1.25
N ARG A 18 -1.38 2.13 2.43
CA ARG A 18 -1.90 0.75 2.55
C ARG A 18 -3.13 0.53 1.69
N ILE A 19 -4.08 1.46 1.72
CA ILE A 19 -5.35 1.29 1.02
C ILE A 19 -5.13 1.43 -0.49
N THR A 20 -4.27 2.35 -0.94
CA THR A 20 -3.90 2.44 -2.36
C THR A 20 -3.16 1.21 -2.87
N GLU A 21 -2.30 0.60 -2.05
CA GLU A 21 -1.58 -0.63 -2.42
C GLU A 21 -2.55 -1.82 -2.58
N VAL A 22 -3.48 -1.96 -1.64
CA VAL A 22 -4.58 -2.96 -1.74
C VAL A 22 -5.45 -2.72 -2.97
N ILE A 23 -5.77 -1.48 -3.29
CA ILE A 23 -6.54 -1.12 -4.48
C ILE A 23 -5.78 -1.50 -5.75
N PHE A 24 -4.50 -1.12 -5.89
CA PHE A 24 -3.70 -1.52 -7.04
C PHE A 24 -3.61 -3.04 -7.18
N GLY A 25 -3.50 -3.75 -6.05
CA GLY A 25 -3.48 -5.20 -6.02
C GLY A 25 -4.78 -5.86 -6.47
N LEU A 26 -5.92 -5.36 -5.98
CA LEU A 26 -7.23 -5.82 -6.41
C LEU A 26 -7.45 -5.61 -7.91
N LEU A 27 -7.08 -4.44 -8.45
CA LEU A 27 -7.25 -4.13 -9.88
C LEU A 27 -6.37 -5.04 -10.76
N MET A 28 -5.13 -5.32 -10.35
CA MET A 28 -4.23 -6.26 -11.02
C MET A 28 -4.72 -7.70 -10.97
N ALA A 29 -5.12 -8.18 -9.79
CA ALA A 29 -5.63 -9.54 -9.60
C ALA A 29 -6.93 -9.76 -10.39
N MET A 30 -7.83 -8.78 -10.43
CA MET A 30 -9.05 -8.82 -11.23
C MET A 30 -8.74 -8.85 -12.73
N THR A 31 -7.72 -8.13 -13.18
CA THR A 31 -7.28 -8.14 -14.59
C THR A 31 -6.69 -9.50 -14.98
N PHE A 32 -5.82 -10.08 -14.13
CA PHE A 32 -5.21 -11.39 -14.38
C PHE A 32 -6.20 -12.56 -14.27
N THR A 33 -7.09 -12.52 -13.28
CA THR A 33 -8.14 -13.54 -13.11
C THR A 33 -9.15 -13.45 -14.26
N GLY A 34 -9.45 -12.22 -14.71
CA GLY A 34 -10.26 -11.95 -15.89
C GLY A 34 -9.66 -12.54 -17.17
N THR A 35 -8.36 -12.40 -17.40
CA THR A 35 -7.69 -12.95 -18.60
C THR A 35 -7.51 -14.47 -18.56
N ILE A 36 -7.30 -15.07 -17.38
CA ILE A 36 -7.20 -16.53 -17.23
C ILE A 36 -8.55 -17.23 -17.42
N SER A 37 -9.67 -16.60 -17.02
CA SER A 37 -11.03 -17.12 -17.24
C SER A 37 -11.35 -17.35 -18.73
N VAL A 38 -10.65 -16.67 -19.64
CA VAL A 38 -10.82 -16.79 -21.11
C VAL A 38 -10.22 -18.07 -21.67
N ALA A 39 -9.16 -18.60 -21.03
CA ALA A 39 -8.31 -19.61 -21.64
C ALA A 39 -8.80 -21.06 -21.44
N THR A 40 -9.79 -21.30 -20.60
CA THR A 40 -10.13 -22.66 -20.15
C THR A 40 -11.62 -22.90 -20.00
N ALA A 41 -12.23 -23.56 -20.98
CA ALA A 41 -13.66 -23.91 -21.04
C ALA A 41 -13.92 -25.43 -20.93
N ASP A 42 -13.20 -26.14 -20.05
CA ASP A 42 -13.39 -27.59 -19.84
C ASP A 42 -13.38 -27.96 -18.34
N GLN A 43 -14.11 -28.99 -17.91
CA GLN A 43 -14.34 -29.30 -16.47
C GLN A 43 -13.07 -29.71 -15.69
N ALA A 44 -12.09 -30.35 -16.35
CA ALA A 44 -10.76 -30.57 -15.77
C ALA A 44 -9.98 -29.26 -15.55
N ALA A 45 -10.43 -28.19 -16.20
CA ALA A 45 -9.86 -26.86 -16.10
C ALA A 45 -10.44 -26.04 -14.93
N GLU A 46 -11.57 -26.42 -14.32
CA GLU A 46 -12.15 -25.69 -13.18
C GLU A 46 -11.26 -25.75 -11.92
N ARG A 47 -10.79 -26.96 -11.59
CA ARG A 47 -9.87 -27.15 -10.45
C ARG A 47 -8.51 -26.50 -10.70
N THR A 48 -8.07 -26.51 -11.95
CA THR A 48 -6.84 -25.87 -12.42
C THR A 48 -6.96 -24.35 -12.35
N MET A 49 -8.11 -23.79 -12.75
CA MET A 49 -8.44 -22.37 -12.70
C MET A 49 -8.57 -21.86 -11.26
N MET A 50 -9.18 -22.65 -10.36
CA MET A 50 -9.23 -22.33 -8.93
C MET A 50 -7.83 -22.30 -8.30
N ILE A 51 -6.97 -23.29 -8.58
CA ILE A 51 -5.58 -23.31 -8.11
C ILE A 51 -4.80 -22.14 -8.71
N ALA A 52 -5.03 -21.79 -9.98
CA ALA A 52 -4.41 -20.64 -10.63
C ALA A 52 -4.84 -19.31 -9.98
N ALA A 53 -6.13 -19.13 -9.67
CA ALA A 53 -6.64 -17.94 -9.01
C ALA A 53 -6.10 -17.79 -7.57
N LEU A 54 -6.07 -18.88 -6.80
CA LEU A 54 -5.45 -18.89 -5.47
C LEU A 54 -3.94 -18.62 -5.54
N GLY A 55 -3.24 -19.26 -6.47
CA GLY A 55 -1.81 -19.06 -6.69
C GLY A 55 -1.48 -17.62 -7.07
N CYS A 56 -2.27 -17.02 -7.97
CA CYS A 56 -2.15 -15.62 -8.35
C CYS A 56 -2.34 -14.69 -7.14
N ASN A 57 -3.36 -14.94 -6.33
CA ASN A 57 -3.63 -14.14 -5.13
C ASN A 57 -2.50 -14.23 -4.09
N LEU A 58 -1.98 -15.42 -3.82
CA LEU A 58 -0.86 -15.61 -2.89
C LEU A 58 0.42 -14.96 -3.42
N ALA A 59 0.73 -15.14 -4.72
CA ALA A 59 1.88 -14.53 -5.35
C ALA A 59 1.80 -12.99 -5.30
N TRP A 60 0.60 -12.45 -5.50
CA TRP A 60 0.35 -11.02 -5.41
C TRP A 60 0.56 -10.47 -4.00
N GLY A 61 -0.06 -11.10 -2.98
CA GLY A 61 0.16 -10.71 -1.59
C GLY A 61 1.63 -10.76 -1.18
N LEU A 62 2.40 -11.72 -1.72
CA LEU A 62 3.84 -11.81 -1.50
C LEU A 62 4.59 -10.64 -2.15
N ALA A 63 4.23 -10.28 -3.39
CA ALA A 63 4.82 -9.13 -4.08
C ALA A 63 4.60 -7.82 -3.29
N ASP A 64 3.39 -7.59 -2.77
CA ASP A 64 3.07 -6.42 -1.94
C ASP A 64 3.87 -6.43 -0.62
N ALA A 65 4.05 -7.60 0.00
CA ALA A 65 4.87 -7.72 1.20
C ALA A 65 6.36 -7.40 0.94
N VAL A 66 6.89 -7.82 -0.21
CA VAL A 66 8.27 -7.48 -0.62
C VAL A 66 8.37 -5.99 -0.94
N MET A 67 7.42 -5.42 -1.68
CA MET A 67 7.38 -3.99 -1.99
C MET A 67 7.31 -3.14 -0.72
N TYR A 68 6.53 -3.57 0.27
CA TYR A 68 6.50 -2.96 1.59
C TYR A 68 7.88 -2.94 2.26
N LEU A 69 8.60 -4.07 2.27
CA LEU A 69 9.96 -4.13 2.82
C LEU A 69 10.94 -3.23 2.05
N LEU A 70 10.82 -3.19 0.72
CA LEU A 70 11.64 -2.31 -0.12
C LEU A 70 11.37 -0.84 0.18
N ARG A 71 10.10 -0.41 0.30
CA ARG A 71 9.73 0.96 0.70
C ARG A 71 10.34 1.31 2.06
N ALA A 72 10.19 0.42 3.05
CA ALA A 72 10.76 0.62 4.39
C ALA A 72 12.29 0.79 4.35
N LEU A 73 12.97 -0.02 3.54
CA LEU A 73 14.42 0.05 3.37
C LEU A 73 14.86 1.33 2.65
N VAL A 74 14.18 1.71 1.56
CA VAL A 74 14.48 2.92 0.78
C VAL A 74 14.26 4.16 1.63
N GLU A 75 13.15 4.24 2.34
CA GLU A 75 12.82 5.38 3.20
C GLU A 75 13.82 5.50 4.37
N ARG A 76 14.17 4.39 5.02
CA ARG A 76 15.21 4.38 6.06
C ARG A 76 16.57 4.80 5.52
N THR A 77 16.95 4.34 4.32
CA THR A 77 18.20 4.71 3.65
C THR A 77 18.22 6.20 3.28
N ARG A 78 17.11 6.72 2.75
CA ARG A 78 16.97 8.14 2.38
C ARG A 78 17.09 9.03 3.63
N ARG A 79 16.43 8.68 4.73
CA ARG A 79 16.55 9.39 6.01
C ARG A 79 17.99 9.41 6.54
N ILE A 80 18.67 8.25 6.53
CA ILE A 80 20.08 8.16 6.97
C ILE A 80 20.98 9.01 6.07
N LYS A 81 20.82 8.95 4.74
CA LYS A 81 21.61 9.77 3.80
C LYS A 81 21.41 11.26 4.02
N LEU A 82 20.16 11.70 4.21
CA LEU A 82 19.84 13.09 4.51
C LEU A 82 20.48 13.55 5.83
N TYR A 83 20.41 12.73 6.86
CA TYR A 83 21.03 13.03 8.16
C TYR A 83 22.55 13.09 8.07
N LEU A 84 23.18 12.15 7.36
CA LEU A 84 24.63 12.15 7.12
C LEU A 84 25.06 13.36 6.30
N ALA A 85 24.30 13.74 5.26
CA ALA A 85 24.54 14.95 4.48
C ALA A 85 24.43 16.21 5.35
N LEU A 86 23.47 16.25 6.29
CA LEU A 86 23.31 17.35 7.22
C LEU A 86 24.48 17.46 8.22
N ARG A 87 24.99 16.32 8.72
CA ARG A 87 26.15 16.28 9.64
C ARG A 87 27.48 16.57 8.96
N ASN A 88 27.67 16.09 7.74
CA ASN A 88 28.91 16.26 6.98
C ASN A 88 28.94 17.60 6.23
N GLY A 89 27.79 18.26 6.08
CA GLY A 89 27.70 19.58 5.46
C GLY A 89 28.39 20.65 6.30
N THR A 90 29.33 21.35 5.69
CA THR A 90 30.19 22.34 6.35
C THR A 90 29.52 23.70 6.54
N ASP A 91 28.45 24.00 5.80
CA ASP A 91 27.82 25.32 5.75
C ASP A 91 26.35 25.31 6.22
N ALA A 92 25.96 26.31 7.00
CA ALA A 92 24.61 26.49 7.52
C ALA A 92 23.59 26.68 6.39
N ALA A 93 23.95 27.39 5.32
CA ALA A 93 23.07 27.62 4.17
C ALA A 93 22.75 26.31 3.42
N ALA A 94 23.75 25.44 3.23
CA ALA A 94 23.57 24.12 2.63
C ALA A 94 22.68 23.21 3.49
N GLY A 95 22.84 23.25 4.81
CA GLY A 95 21.99 22.50 5.75
C GLY A 95 20.53 22.98 5.77
N GLN A 96 20.31 24.30 5.71
CA GLN A 96 18.96 24.88 5.62
C GLN A 96 18.26 24.46 4.32
N ALA A 97 18.97 24.47 3.19
CA ALA A 97 18.43 24.03 1.90
C ALA A 97 18.03 22.55 1.90
N LEU A 98 18.80 21.68 2.57
CA LEU A 98 18.45 20.26 2.72
C LEU A 98 17.18 20.06 3.56
N ILE A 99 17.00 20.82 4.62
CA ILE A 99 15.79 20.76 5.46
C ILE A 99 14.58 21.29 4.69
N ALA A 100 14.74 22.40 3.96
CA ALA A 100 13.67 22.98 3.13
C ALA A 100 13.16 22.04 2.04
N GLN A 101 14.01 21.17 1.49
CA GLN A 101 13.63 20.16 0.48
C GLN A 101 12.77 19.01 1.05
N VAL A 102 12.83 18.77 2.35
CA VAL A 102 12.08 17.70 3.02
C VAL A 102 10.76 18.22 3.59
N LEU A 103 10.74 19.48 4.00
CA LEU A 103 9.59 20.10 4.64
C LEU A 103 8.54 20.51 3.59
N PRO A 104 7.23 20.33 3.84
CA PRO A 104 6.21 20.83 2.91
C PRO A 104 6.37 22.34 2.69
N LEU A 105 6.18 22.79 1.45
CA LEU A 105 6.53 24.13 1.00
C LEU A 105 6.01 25.25 1.92
N GLN A 106 4.75 25.15 2.36
CA GLN A 106 4.14 26.14 3.26
C GLN A 106 4.89 26.31 4.59
N PHE A 107 5.43 25.21 5.14
CA PHE A 107 6.17 25.24 6.40
C PHE A 107 7.61 25.69 6.19
N ALA A 108 8.23 25.35 5.06
CA ALA A 108 9.58 25.83 4.71
C ALA A 108 9.58 27.36 4.54
N VAL A 109 8.56 27.90 3.85
CA VAL A 109 8.39 29.35 3.67
C VAL A 109 8.07 30.04 5.00
N ALA A 110 7.17 29.48 5.80
CA ALA A 110 6.80 30.07 7.10
C ALA A 110 7.93 30.05 8.13
N ALA A 111 8.79 29.03 8.12
CA ALA A 111 9.92 28.91 9.04
C ALA A 111 11.03 29.93 8.75
N GLY A 112 11.19 30.35 7.50
CA GLY A 112 12.30 31.23 7.08
C GLY A 112 13.68 30.62 7.38
N SER A 113 14.73 31.41 7.17
CA SER A 113 16.11 30.97 7.42
C SER A 113 16.39 30.67 8.90
N GLU A 114 15.85 31.49 9.81
CA GLU A 114 16.05 31.34 11.26
C GLU A 114 15.38 30.07 11.80
N GLY A 115 14.14 29.78 11.39
CA GLY A 115 13.43 28.57 11.81
C GLY A 115 14.08 27.30 11.27
N LEU A 116 14.56 27.33 10.01
CA LEU A 116 15.31 26.21 9.42
C LEU A 116 16.65 25.98 10.14
N GLU A 117 17.34 27.05 10.55
CA GLU A 117 18.59 26.94 11.32
C GLU A 117 18.36 26.38 12.72
N LEU A 118 17.30 26.81 13.40
CA LEU A 118 16.92 26.26 14.71
C LEU A 118 16.63 24.75 14.59
N LEU A 119 15.92 24.34 13.54
CA LEU A 119 15.63 22.94 13.29
C LEU A 119 16.89 22.14 12.99
N ARG A 120 17.82 22.70 12.20
CA ARG A 120 19.14 22.10 11.92
C ARG A 120 19.91 21.82 13.20
N ARG A 121 20.01 22.80 14.09
CA ARG A 121 20.75 22.67 15.37
C ARG A 121 20.15 21.58 16.25
N ARG A 122 18.82 21.58 16.41
CA ARG A 122 18.12 20.54 17.18
C ARG A 122 18.33 19.14 16.59
N LEU A 123 18.37 19.01 15.27
CA LEU A 123 18.65 17.74 14.59
C LEU A 123 20.09 17.26 14.81
N LEU A 124 21.06 18.17 14.88
CA LEU A 124 22.46 17.83 15.16
C LEU A 124 22.69 17.42 16.62
N GLU A 125 21.91 17.98 17.56
CA GLU A 125 21.91 17.62 18.98
C GLU A 125 21.32 16.22 19.25
N GLN A 126 20.56 15.67 18.30
CA GLN A 126 20.01 14.32 18.42
C GLN A 126 21.12 13.25 18.29
N PRO A 127 20.94 12.08 18.94
CA PRO A 127 21.84 10.94 18.79
C PRO A 127 22.03 10.60 17.30
N PRO A 128 23.26 10.21 16.90
CA PRO A 128 23.51 9.84 15.52
C PRO A 128 22.65 8.65 15.10
N LEU A 129 22.04 8.75 13.91
CA LEU A 129 21.37 7.62 13.30
C LEU A 129 22.39 6.53 12.93
N PRO A 130 22.00 5.24 12.94
CA PRO A 130 22.88 4.16 12.51
C PRO A 130 23.33 4.36 11.06
N THR A 131 24.58 4.00 10.77
CA THR A 131 25.25 4.25 9.49
C THR A 131 24.72 3.40 8.33
N ARG A 132 23.97 2.33 8.63
CA ARG A 132 23.39 1.43 7.64
C ARG A 132 21.90 1.22 7.92
N ALA A 133 21.08 1.31 6.87
CA ALA A 133 19.71 0.84 6.92
C ALA A 133 19.71 -0.69 6.85
N GLY A 134 19.17 -1.34 7.87
CA GLY A 134 18.83 -2.76 7.84
C GLY A 134 17.33 -2.94 8.06
N LEU A 135 16.76 -4.03 7.58
CA LEU A 135 15.39 -4.43 7.93
C LEU A 135 15.39 -5.07 9.32
N GLY A 136 14.43 -4.67 10.16
CA GLY A 136 14.24 -5.24 11.48
C GLY A 136 13.05 -6.19 11.53
N TRP A 137 12.91 -6.91 12.65
CA TRP A 137 11.77 -7.79 12.91
C TRP A 137 10.41 -7.10 12.83
N ASN A 138 10.33 -5.82 13.18
CA ASN A 138 9.09 -5.05 13.05
C ASN A 138 8.70 -4.81 11.59
N ASP A 139 9.69 -4.67 10.70
CA ASP A 139 9.45 -4.49 9.26
C ASP A 139 8.90 -5.81 8.66
N PHE A 140 9.45 -6.96 9.05
CA PHE A 140 8.90 -8.27 8.65
C PHE A 140 7.48 -8.53 9.19
N LYS A 141 7.17 -8.10 10.43
CA LYS A 141 5.80 -8.16 10.96
C LYS A 141 4.84 -7.27 10.16
N GLY A 142 5.29 -6.08 9.75
CA GLY A 142 4.53 -5.20 8.86
C GLY A 142 4.25 -5.85 7.51
N ALA A 143 5.28 -6.45 6.90
CA ALA A 143 5.18 -7.16 5.63
C ALA A 143 4.19 -8.33 5.71
N LEU A 144 4.27 -9.13 6.78
CA LEU A 144 3.32 -10.20 7.03
C LEU A 144 1.90 -9.66 7.23
N GLY A 145 1.75 -8.52 7.90
CA GLY A 145 0.47 -7.84 8.05
C GLY A 145 -0.12 -7.39 6.71
N VAL A 146 0.69 -6.86 5.79
CA VAL A 146 0.27 -6.50 4.43
C VAL A 146 -0.10 -7.76 3.64
N PHE A 147 0.75 -8.78 3.65
CA PHE A 147 0.48 -10.08 3.01
C PHE A 147 -0.88 -10.66 3.43
N LEU A 148 -1.10 -10.77 4.75
CA LEU A 148 -2.34 -11.34 5.28
C LEU A 148 -3.54 -10.46 4.96
N LEU A 149 -3.40 -9.13 5.04
CA LEU A 149 -4.47 -8.21 4.68
C LEU A 149 -4.87 -8.39 3.22
N VAL A 150 -3.91 -8.39 2.30
CA VAL A 150 -4.14 -8.56 0.85
C VAL A 150 -4.81 -9.90 0.60
N VAL A 151 -4.20 -11.02 1.04
CA VAL A 151 -4.75 -12.38 0.83
C VAL A 151 -6.14 -12.54 1.45
N CYS A 152 -6.38 -12.05 2.66
CA CYS A 152 -7.70 -12.13 3.29
C CYS A 152 -8.75 -11.23 2.62
N SER A 153 -8.35 -10.09 2.05
CA SER A 153 -9.27 -9.18 1.35
C SER A 153 -9.74 -9.73 0.00
N THR A 154 -8.90 -10.54 -0.64
CA THR A 154 -9.12 -11.14 -1.96
C THR A 154 -9.66 -12.56 -1.88
N PHE A 155 -9.48 -13.25 -0.74
CA PHE A 155 -10.03 -14.60 -0.52
C PHE A 155 -11.56 -14.71 -0.77
N PRO A 156 -12.40 -13.74 -0.35
CA PRO A 156 -13.84 -13.76 -0.63
C PRO A 156 -14.17 -13.87 -2.13
N LEU A 157 -13.31 -13.36 -3.02
CA LEU A 157 -13.53 -13.46 -4.47
C LEU A 157 -13.39 -14.90 -4.96
N VAL A 158 -12.62 -15.74 -4.27
CA VAL A 158 -12.39 -17.14 -4.64
C VAL A 158 -13.44 -18.07 -4.03
N VAL A 159 -14.09 -17.67 -2.94
CA VAL A 159 -15.13 -18.47 -2.25
C VAL A 159 -16.24 -18.97 -3.19
N PRO A 160 -16.82 -18.17 -4.10
CA PRO A 160 -17.82 -18.64 -5.04
C PRO A 160 -17.34 -19.78 -5.95
N PHE A 161 -16.05 -19.81 -6.31
CA PHE A 161 -15.46 -20.87 -7.12
C PHE A 161 -15.23 -22.18 -6.35
N ILE A 162 -15.16 -22.13 -5.02
CA ILE A 162 -15.05 -23.31 -4.16
C ILE A 162 -16.43 -23.94 -3.92
N LEU A 163 -17.47 -23.11 -3.86
CA LEU A 163 -18.83 -23.52 -3.49
C LEU A 163 -19.72 -23.91 -4.67
N LEU A 164 -19.39 -23.47 -5.89
CA LEU A 164 -20.24 -23.63 -7.06
C LEU A 164 -19.51 -24.37 -8.19
N ASP A 165 -20.11 -25.47 -8.65
CA ASP A 165 -19.65 -26.20 -9.83
C ASP A 165 -20.04 -25.50 -11.15
N GLN A 166 -20.96 -24.51 -11.10
CA GLN A 166 -21.36 -23.74 -12.27
C GLN A 166 -20.48 -22.50 -12.46
N THR A 167 -19.50 -22.61 -13.34
CA THR A 167 -18.54 -21.55 -13.72
C THR A 167 -19.18 -20.19 -14.00
N ALA A 168 -20.25 -20.14 -14.79
CA ALA A 168 -20.92 -18.88 -15.15
C ALA A 168 -21.54 -18.15 -13.93
N LEU A 169 -22.08 -18.90 -12.95
CA LEU A 169 -22.61 -18.32 -11.72
C LEU A 169 -21.49 -17.92 -10.75
N ALA A 170 -20.43 -18.74 -10.66
CA ALA A 170 -19.27 -18.45 -9.83
C ALA A 170 -18.59 -17.13 -10.21
N ILE A 171 -18.42 -16.87 -11.52
CA ILE A 171 -17.84 -15.61 -12.03
C ILE A 171 -18.72 -14.41 -11.66
N ARG A 172 -20.04 -14.49 -11.84
CA ARG A 172 -20.96 -13.38 -11.49
C ARG A 172 -20.95 -13.07 -10.00
N LEU A 173 -20.96 -14.10 -9.16
CA LEU A 173 -20.89 -13.93 -7.71
C LEU A 173 -19.53 -13.39 -7.27
N SER A 174 -18.43 -13.85 -7.88
CA SER A 174 -17.09 -13.32 -7.61
C SER A 174 -16.97 -11.83 -7.94
N ASN A 175 -17.47 -11.43 -9.12
CA ASN A 175 -17.52 -10.02 -9.52
C ASN A 175 -18.35 -9.15 -8.56
N LEU A 176 -19.49 -9.68 -8.08
CA LEU A 176 -20.33 -8.97 -7.11
C LEU A 176 -19.62 -8.83 -5.76
N VAL A 177 -18.97 -9.88 -5.27
CA VAL A 177 -18.15 -9.82 -4.05
C VAL A 177 -17.00 -8.83 -4.21
N GLY A 178 -16.30 -8.84 -5.35
CA GLY A 178 -15.23 -7.89 -5.66
C GLY A 178 -15.69 -6.44 -5.62
N LEU A 179 -16.87 -6.13 -6.17
CA LEU A 179 -17.47 -4.79 -6.11
C LEU A 179 -17.79 -4.37 -4.67
N VAL A 180 -18.30 -5.28 -3.84
CA VAL A 180 -18.57 -5.00 -2.42
C VAL A 180 -17.27 -4.72 -1.67
N VAL A 181 -16.21 -5.51 -1.90
CA VAL A 181 -14.90 -5.28 -1.29
C VAL A 181 -14.30 -3.95 -1.73
N LEU A 182 -14.38 -3.61 -3.02
CA LEU A 182 -13.93 -2.31 -3.55
C LEU A 182 -14.71 -1.14 -2.96
N PHE A 183 -16.02 -1.28 -2.79
CA PHE A 183 -16.85 -0.28 -2.14
C PHE A 183 -16.41 -0.04 -0.69
N ILE A 184 -16.18 -1.11 0.08
CA ILE A 184 -15.72 -1.02 1.48
C ILE A 184 -14.33 -0.37 1.54
N ALA A 185 -13.41 -0.77 0.65
CA ALA A 185 -12.08 -0.18 0.58
C ALA A 185 -12.13 1.32 0.24
N GLY A 186 -12.94 1.72 -0.73
CA GLY A 186 -13.16 3.12 -1.10
C GLY A 186 -13.83 3.94 0.01
N TRP A 187 -14.77 3.34 0.74
CA TRP A 187 -15.41 3.94 1.91
C TRP A 187 -14.40 4.21 3.03
N MET A 188 -13.54 3.25 3.33
CA MET A 188 -12.45 3.40 4.31
C MET A 188 -11.44 4.46 3.87
N LEU A 189 -11.05 4.49 2.60
CA LEU A 189 -10.12 5.49 2.06
C LEU A 189 -10.65 6.92 2.23
N ALA A 190 -11.91 7.14 1.83
CA ALA A 190 -12.53 8.46 1.93
C ALA A 190 -12.69 8.92 3.38
N LYS A 191 -12.94 7.98 4.32
CA LYS A 191 -12.93 8.27 5.75
C LYS A 191 -11.56 8.78 6.23
N TYR A 192 -10.47 8.19 5.77
CA TYR A 192 -9.11 8.64 6.13
C TYR A 192 -8.73 9.96 5.45
N ALA A 193 -9.21 10.21 4.23
CA ALA A 193 -8.94 11.45 3.50
C ALA A 193 -9.81 12.65 3.93
N GLY A 194 -10.73 12.47 4.89
CA GLY A 194 -11.69 13.52 5.30
C GLY A 194 -12.74 13.85 4.23
N ALA A 195 -12.86 13.01 3.19
CA ALA A 195 -13.84 13.16 2.12
C ALA A 195 -15.19 12.52 2.49
N THR A 196 -16.23 12.77 1.69
CA THR A 196 -17.52 12.11 1.95
C THR A 196 -17.39 10.62 1.65
N GLN A 197 -17.62 9.81 2.68
CA GLN A 197 -17.26 8.39 2.67
C GLN A 197 -18.03 7.62 1.57
N TRP A 198 -19.30 7.97 1.38
CA TRP A 198 -20.16 7.37 0.35
C TRP A 198 -19.67 7.65 -1.07
N GLN A 199 -19.17 8.85 -1.36
CA GLN A 199 -18.61 9.17 -2.68
C GLN A 199 -17.37 8.31 -2.96
N GLY A 200 -16.48 8.14 -1.98
CA GLY A 200 -15.30 7.28 -2.14
C GLY A 200 -15.65 5.82 -2.45
N GLY A 201 -16.60 5.25 -1.70
CA GLY A 201 -17.08 3.88 -1.95
C GLY A 201 -17.72 3.73 -3.34
N VAL A 202 -18.61 4.65 -3.71
CA VAL A 202 -19.29 4.62 -5.03
C VAL A 202 -18.29 4.78 -6.17
N ILE A 203 -17.35 5.74 -6.09
CA ILE A 203 -16.33 5.94 -7.13
C ILE A 203 -15.51 4.67 -7.33
N MET A 204 -15.04 4.05 -6.24
CA MET A 204 -14.25 2.82 -6.33
C MET A 204 -15.04 1.64 -6.90
N ALA A 205 -16.33 1.51 -6.53
CA ALA A 205 -17.20 0.50 -7.10
C ALA A 205 -17.46 0.74 -8.61
N VAL A 206 -17.67 1.99 -9.02
CA VAL A 206 -17.84 2.35 -10.44
C VAL A 206 -16.57 2.05 -11.24
N VAL A 207 -15.40 2.41 -10.73
CA VAL A 207 -14.10 2.06 -11.36
C VAL A 207 -13.96 0.55 -11.51
N GLY A 208 -14.26 -0.22 -10.47
CA GLY A 208 -14.27 -1.68 -10.52
C GLY A 208 -15.23 -2.23 -11.57
N ALA A 209 -16.45 -1.69 -11.64
CA ALA A 209 -17.46 -2.11 -12.60
C ALA A 209 -17.03 -1.82 -14.05
N VAL A 210 -16.46 -0.64 -14.30
CA VAL A 210 -15.91 -0.27 -15.61
C VAL A 210 -14.78 -1.21 -16.02
N LEU A 211 -13.89 -1.57 -15.10
CA LEU A 211 -12.82 -2.54 -15.37
C LEU A 211 -13.36 -3.93 -15.69
N ILE A 212 -14.35 -4.43 -14.93
CA ILE A 212 -15.00 -5.71 -15.24
C ILE A 212 -15.62 -5.67 -16.63
N LEU A 213 -16.35 -4.60 -16.98
CA LEU A 213 -16.96 -4.46 -18.30
C LEU A 213 -15.91 -4.38 -19.42
N ALA A 214 -14.80 -3.68 -19.19
CA ALA A 214 -13.70 -3.61 -20.15
C ALA A 214 -13.03 -4.97 -20.38
N ILE A 215 -12.82 -5.75 -19.31
CA ILE A 215 -12.28 -7.12 -19.39
C ILE A 215 -13.20 -8.01 -20.22
N ILE A 216 -14.52 -7.98 -19.96
CA ILE A 216 -15.51 -8.74 -20.73
C ILE A 216 -15.48 -8.30 -22.21
N ALA A 217 -15.44 -6.99 -22.48
CA ALA A 217 -15.42 -6.46 -23.84
C ALA A 217 -14.13 -6.82 -24.63
N LEU A 218 -13.01 -7.01 -23.94
CA LEU A 218 -11.73 -7.40 -24.53
C LEU A 218 -11.61 -8.91 -24.80
N GLY A 219 -12.70 -9.68 -24.62
CA GLY A 219 -12.74 -11.12 -24.87
C GLY A 219 -12.67 -11.97 -23.61
N GLY A 220 -13.00 -11.39 -22.45
CA GLY A 220 -13.27 -12.04 -21.16
C GLY A 220 -14.38 -13.07 -21.22
#